data_AF-A0A8C0PMZ9-F1
#
_entry.id   AF-A0A8C0PMZ9-F1
#
_cell.length_a   1.000
_cell.length_b   1.000
_cell.length_c   1.000
_cell.angle_alpha   90.00
_cell.angle_beta   90.00
_cell.angle_gamma   90.00
#
_symmetry.space_group_name_H-M   'P 1'
#
loop_
_entity.id
_entity.type
_entity.pdbx_description
1 polymer ?
#
loop_
_entity_poly.entity_id
_entity_poly.type
_entity_poly.pdbx_seq_one_letter_code
_entity_poly.pdbx_strand_id
1 'polypeptide(L)'
;MSYGSIAGSGGLGSHGPFGGSSRQGYQPLATQADPSDLQELFQQTSASVFQINSSVSSLEQSLRSLGTPSDTQELRESLHAAQQETNKTVAASTGAVKQMTELLRGCSRECLQLDRLKTQLSDAIQRYGVVQKKIAEKSRALLPTAQRGGKQQQSPRGPFAELPDDEKIFNGGDGMWQGQEQALLPEITEEDLEAIRLREEAILQIESDLLDVNQIIKDLASMVSEQGDAIESIEASLEAASSHTEAASELLAGASRHQRTRRMRPPAACGYPC
;
A
#
# COMPACT_ATOMS: atom_id res chain seq x y z
N MET A 1 53.39 -41.40 28.41
CA MET A 1 54.64 -40.71 28.80
C MET A 1 54.26 -39.65 29.81
N SER A 2 54.75 -39.84 31.03
CA SER A 2 54.60 -38.97 32.21
C SER A 2 55.45 -37.70 32.04
N TYR A 3 55.02 -36.56 32.59
CA TYR A 3 55.74 -35.79 33.63
C TYR A 3 54.82 -34.68 34.18
N GLY A 4 54.81 -34.55 35.51
CA GLY A 4 54.00 -33.60 36.26
C GLY A 4 54.74 -32.31 36.66
N SER A 5 53.92 -31.39 37.19
CA SER A 5 54.13 -30.34 38.21
C SER A 5 55.48 -29.63 38.37
N ILE A 6 55.42 -28.29 38.32
CA ILE A 6 56.10 -27.41 39.27
C ILE A 6 55.16 -26.29 39.72
N ALA A 7 55.10 -26.08 41.03
CA ALA A 7 54.57 -24.90 41.69
C ALA A 7 55.76 -24.05 42.18
N GLY A 8 55.59 -22.73 42.29
CA GLY A 8 56.48 -21.91 43.13
C GLY A 8 56.50 -20.41 42.85
N SER A 9 56.08 -19.63 43.86
CA SER A 9 56.39 -18.22 44.17
C SER A 9 55.92 -17.14 43.17
N GLY A 10 55.18 -16.10 43.55
CA GLY A 10 55.31 -15.26 44.74
C GLY A 10 55.98 -13.95 44.33
N GLY A 11 55.20 -12.88 44.10
CA GLY A 11 55.74 -11.59 43.65
C GLY A 11 54.71 -10.47 43.75
N LEU A 12 55.01 -9.51 44.62
CA LEU A 12 54.22 -8.36 45.04
C LEU A 12 54.15 -7.26 43.98
N GLY A 13 53.01 -6.56 43.95
CA GLY A 13 52.95 -5.09 43.79
C GLY A 13 53.20 -4.48 42.40
N SER A 14 52.14 -3.98 41.78
CA SER A 14 52.21 -2.64 41.17
C SER A 14 50.81 -2.04 40.99
N HIS A 15 50.63 -0.88 41.61
CA HIS A 15 49.51 0.02 41.41
C HIS A 15 49.50 0.53 39.96
N GLY A 16 48.36 0.40 39.28
CA GLY A 16 48.03 1.14 38.07
C GLY A 16 46.60 1.67 38.18
N PRO A 17 46.37 2.99 38.12
CA PRO A 17 45.02 3.54 38.08
C PRO A 17 44.56 3.69 36.62
N PHE A 18 43.25 3.68 36.40
CA PHE A 18 42.53 3.94 35.14
C PHE A 18 42.45 2.80 34.11
N GLY A 19 41.21 2.46 33.74
CA GLY A 19 40.88 1.67 32.55
C GLY A 19 39.59 0.87 32.69
N GLY A 20 38.45 1.56 32.82
CA GLY A 20 37.13 0.94 32.94
C GLY A 20 36.76 0.03 31.77
N SER A 21 36.04 -1.04 32.10
CA SER A 21 35.46 -2.01 31.18
C SER A 21 34.55 -1.35 30.14
N SER A 22 35.01 -1.25 28.89
CA SER A 22 34.11 -1.05 27.76
C SER A 22 33.69 -2.42 27.24
N ARG A 23 32.56 -2.91 27.77
CA ARG A 23 31.74 -3.92 27.10
C ARG A 23 31.39 -3.34 25.73
N GLN A 24 32.01 -3.87 24.69
CA GLN A 24 31.67 -3.60 23.31
C GLN A 24 30.28 -4.22 23.07
N GLY A 25 29.25 -3.42 23.32
CA GLY A 25 27.90 -3.73 22.89
C GLY A 25 27.93 -3.76 21.37
N TYR A 26 27.65 -4.92 20.80
CA TYR A 26 27.26 -5.04 19.41
C TYR A 26 26.00 -4.18 19.21
N GLN A 27 26.16 -2.99 18.66
CA GLN A 27 25.07 -2.35 17.93
C GLN A 27 24.97 -3.07 16.59
N PRO A 28 23.81 -3.65 16.24
CA PRO A 28 23.62 -4.14 14.89
C PRO A 28 23.67 -2.93 13.97
N LEU A 29 24.67 -2.92 13.08
CA LEU A 29 24.72 -2.05 11.93
C LEU A 29 23.39 -2.26 11.20
N ALA A 30 22.53 -1.23 11.17
CA ALA A 30 21.35 -1.27 10.33
C ALA A 30 21.85 -1.62 8.92
N THR A 31 21.46 -2.81 8.44
CA THR A 31 21.65 -3.20 7.05
C THR A 31 21.04 -2.08 6.23
N GLN A 32 21.87 -1.18 5.69
CA GLN A 32 21.40 -0.21 4.71
C GLN A 32 20.90 -1.05 3.55
N ALA A 33 19.58 -1.10 3.35
CA ALA A 33 19.01 -1.77 2.20
C ALA A 33 19.67 -1.20 0.94
N ASP A 34 20.08 -2.08 0.03
CA ASP A 34 20.71 -1.64 -1.20
C ASP A 34 19.74 -0.74 -1.98
N PRO A 35 20.19 0.41 -2.50
CA PRO A 35 19.31 1.35 -3.22
C PRO A 35 18.65 0.70 -4.46
N SER A 36 19.25 -0.38 -4.99
CA SER A 36 18.69 -1.20 -6.06
C SER A 36 17.45 -1.98 -5.62
N ASP A 37 17.46 -2.56 -4.42
CA ASP A 37 16.35 -3.37 -3.89
C ASP A 37 15.14 -2.48 -3.62
N LEU A 38 15.38 -1.28 -3.08
CA LEU A 38 14.33 -0.27 -2.88
C LEU A 38 13.69 0.13 -4.21
N GLN A 39 14.50 0.37 -5.24
CA GLN A 39 14.01 0.74 -6.58
C GLN A 39 13.19 -0.40 -7.21
N GLU A 40 13.59 -1.66 -6.99
CA GLU A 40 12.82 -2.82 -7.42
C GLU A 40 11.46 -2.89 -6.73
N LEU A 41 11.40 -2.67 -5.41
CA LEU A 41 10.14 -2.60 -4.65
C LEU A 41 9.20 -1.51 -5.18
N PHE A 42 9.73 -0.32 -5.50
CA PHE A 42 8.96 0.76 -6.12
C PHE A 42 8.37 0.34 -7.47
N GLN A 43 9.20 -0.27 -8.33
CA GLN A 43 8.79 -0.67 -9.66
C GLN A 43 7.77 -1.81 -9.62
N GLN A 44 7.98 -2.80 -8.74
CA GLN A 44 7.07 -3.92 -8.53
C GLN A 44 5.72 -3.43 -8.01
N THR A 45 5.72 -2.58 -6.98
CA THR A 45 4.47 -2.04 -6.41
C THR A 45 3.72 -1.19 -7.44
N SER A 46 4.43 -0.38 -8.23
CA SER A 46 3.82 0.37 -9.33
C SER A 46 3.17 -0.55 -10.36
N ALA A 47 3.85 -1.64 -10.75
CA ALA A 47 3.29 -2.65 -11.64
C ALA A 47 2.04 -3.31 -11.05
N SER A 48 2.04 -3.62 -9.74
CA SER A 48 0.87 -4.12 -9.03
C SER A 48 -0.32 -3.15 -9.09
N VAL A 49 -0.09 -1.84 -8.94
CA VAL A 49 -1.16 -0.81 -9.10
C VAL A 49 -1.76 -0.87 -10.51
N PHE A 50 -0.94 -0.96 -11.55
CA PHE A 50 -1.44 -1.11 -12.92
C PHE A 50 -2.22 -2.42 -13.11
N GLN A 51 -1.72 -3.52 -12.57
CA GLN A 51 -2.38 -4.83 -12.64
C GLN A 51 -3.74 -4.80 -11.94
N ILE A 52 -3.85 -4.22 -10.74
CA ILE A 52 -5.11 -4.07 -10.01
C ILE A 52 -6.11 -3.25 -10.84
N ASN A 53 -5.70 -2.12 -11.42
CA ASN A 53 -6.59 -1.29 -12.25
C ASN A 53 -7.04 -2.02 -13.54
N SER A 54 -6.16 -2.82 -14.14
CA SER A 54 -6.49 -3.67 -15.29
C SER A 54 -7.53 -4.73 -14.90
N SER A 55 -7.29 -5.43 -13.78
CA SER A 55 -8.24 -6.40 -13.22
C SER A 55 -9.58 -5.77 -12.90
N VAL A 56 -9.63 -4.57 -12.31
CA VAL A 56 -10.86 -3.82 -12.06
C VAL A 56 -11.65 -3.64 -13.36
N SER A 57 -11.00 -3.18 -14.42
CA SER A 57 -11.66 -2.96 -15.71
C SER A 57 -12.19 -4.26 -16.33
N SER A 58 -11.41 -5.35 -16.22
CA SER A 58 -11.80 -6.68 -16.69
C SER A 58 -12.98 -7.24 -15.88
N LEU A 59 -12.93 -7.13 -14.56
CA LEU A 59 -13.98 -7.59 -13.65
C LEU A 59 -15.28 -6.80 -13.85
N GLU A 60 -15.22 -5.49 -14.10
CA GLU A 60 -16.40 -4.69 -14.47
C GLU A 60 -17.03 -5.16 -15.78
N GLN A 61 -16.20 -5.58 -16.75
CA GLN A 61 -16.71 -6.15 -18.01
C GLN A 61 -17.38 -7.50 -17.77
N SER A 62 -16.75 -8.41 -17.03
CA SER A 62 -17.34 -9.71 -16.68
C SER A 62 -18.62 -9.54 -15.86
N LEU A 63 -18.64 -8.57 -14.92
CA LEU A 63 -19.82 -8.21 -14.13
C LEU A 63 -21.00 -7.80 -15.02
N ARG A 64 -20.78 -7.08 -16.13
CA ARG A 64 -21.86 -6.71 -17.07
C ARG A 64 -22.45 -7.94 -17.76
N SER A 65 -21.63 -8.94 -18.06
CA SER A 65 -22.05 -10.19 -18.71
C SER A 65 -22.78 -11.16 -17.76
N LEU A 66 -22.57 -11.09 -16.45
CA LEU A 66 -23.32 -11.90 -15.48
C LEU A 66 -24.83 -11.62 -15.59
N GLY A 67 -25.65 -12.67 -15.56
CA GLY A 67 -27.10 -12.60 -15.69
C GLY A 67 -27.62 -12.30 -17.10
N THR A 68 -26.74 -12.23 -18.10
CA THR A 68 -27.13 -12.11 -19.52
C THR A 68 -27.07 -13.49 -20.20
N PRO A 69 -27.53 -13.65 -21.46
CA PRO A 69 -27.35 -14.90 -22.20
C PRO A 69 -25.88 -15.31 -22.39
N SER A 70 -24.93 -14.38 -22.18
CA SER A 70 -23.49 -14.64 -22.21
C SER A 70 -22.93 -15.10 -20.86
N ASP A 71 -23.77 -15.26 -19.84
CA ASP A 71 -23.37 -15.78 -18.54
C ASP A 71 -23.12 -17.28 -18.62
N THR A 72 -21.84 -17.67 -18.67
CA THR A 72 -21.39 -19.06 -18.73
C THR A 72 -20.65 -19.43 -17.44
N GLN A 73 -20.58 -20.73 -17.16
CA GLN A 73 -19.79 -21.24 -16.04
C GLN A 73 -18.30 -20.85 -16.16
N GLU A 74 -17.74 -20.92 -17.37
CA GLU A 74 -16.36 -20.50 -17.66
C GLU A 74 -16.12 -19.02 -17.34
N LEU A 75 -17.08 -18.15 -17.65
CA LEU A 75 -17.00 -16.73 -17.32
C LEU A 75 -16.94 -16.52 -15.81
N ARG A 76 -17.72 -17.30 -15.04
CA ARG A 76 -17.78 -17.21 -13.58
C ARG A 76 -16.51 -17.74 -12.92
N GLU A 77 -15.97 -18.84 -13.41
CA GLU A 77 -14.69 -19.40 -12.98
C GLU A 77 -13.55 -18.42 -13.27
N SER A 78 -13.52 -17.84 -14.48
CA SER A 78 -12.57 -16.80 -14.86
C SER A 78 -12.69 -15.56 -13.97
N LEU A 79 -13.92 -15.14 -13.65
CA LEU A 79 -14.19 -14.02 -12.75
C LEU A 79 -13.63 -14.30 -11.34
N HIS A 80 -13.89 -15.50 -10.79
CA HIS A 80 -13.39 -15.86 -9.46
C HIS A 80 -11.86 -15.97 -9.45
N ALA A 81 -11.25 -16.57 -10.48
CA ALA A 81 -9.79 -16.64 -10.63
C ALA A 81 -9.16 -15.25 -10.71
N ALA A 82 -9.76 -14.32 -11.46
CA ALA A 82 -9.31 -12.93 -11.56
C ALA A 82 -9.44 -12.19 -10.21
N GLN A 83 -10.49 -12.45 -9.43
CA GLN A 83 -10.61 -11.91 -8.07
C GLN A 83 -9.49 -12.43 -7.17
N GLN A 84 -9.26 -13.75 -7.12
CA GLN A 84 -8.22 -14.36 -6.29
C GLN A 84 -6.83 -13.84 -6.64
N GLU A 85 -6.51 -13.70 -7.93
CA GLU A 85 -5.23 -13.15 -8.37
C GLU A 85 -5.07 -11.67 -8.00
N THR A 86 -6.17 -10.91 -8.09
CA THR A 86 -6.16 -9.51 -7.68
C THR A 86 -5.96 -9.39 -6.17
N ASN A 87 -6.61 -10.22 -5.35
CA ASN A 87 -6.43 -10.26 -3.89
C ASN A 87 -4.96 -10.55 -3.50
N LYS A 88 -4.33 -11.52 -4.16
CA LYS A 88 -2.88 -11.78 -3.96
C LYS A 88 -2.03 -10.57 -4.31
N THR A 89 -2.32 -9.91 -5.43
CA THR A 89 -1.62 -8.70 -5.87
C THR A 89 -1.79 -7.55 -4.85
N VAL A 90 -3.00 -7.36 -4.32
CA VAL A 90 -3.32 -6.39 -3.26
C VAL A 90 -2.53 -6.67 -1.97
N ALA A 91 -2.51 -7.93 -1.51
CA ALA A 91 -1.77 -8.32 -0.32
C ALA A 91 -0.25 -8.12 -0.49
N ALA A 92 0.30 -8.57 -1.63
CA ALA A 92 1.72 -8.45 -1.93
C ALA A 92 2.18 -6.99 -2.04
N SER A 93 1.43 -6.15 -2.76
CA SER A 93 1.75 -4.72 -2.91
C SER A 93 1.63 -3.95 -1.60
N THR A 94 0.64 -4.28 -0.76
CA THR A 94 0.53 -3.71 0.60
C THR A 94 1.72 -4.10 1.47
N GLY A 95 2.16 -5.37 1.40
CA GLY A 95 3.36 -5.84 2.08
C GLY A 95 4.62 -5.09 1.63
N ALA A 96 4.79 -4.89 0.33
CA ALA A 96 5.90 -4.13 -0.23
C ALA A 96 5.90 -2.66 0.23
N VAL A 97 4.73 -2.01 0.28
CA VAL A 97 4.58 -0.64 0.80
C VAL A 97 4.95 -0.55 2.29
N LYS A 98 4.54 -1.53 3.10
CA LYS A 98 4.93 -1.60 4.52
C LYS A 98 6.47 -1.72 4.66
N GLN A 99 7.09 -2.60 3.87
CA GLN A 99 8.56 -2.75 3.84
C GLN A 99 9.26 -1.45 3.40
N MET A 100 8.80 -0.80 2.33
CA MET A 100 9.36 0.48 1.87
C MET A 100 9.22 1.57 2.95
N THR A 101 8.11 1.59 3.68
CA THR A 101 7.88 2.55 4.78
C THR A 101 8.87 2.34 5.93
N GLU A 102 9.20 1.09 6.26
CA GLU A 102 10.19 0.77 7.29
C GLU A 102 11.61 1.15 6.87
N LEU A 103 11.98 0.90 5.60
CA LEU A 103 13.29 1.21 5.05
C LEU A 103 13.53 2.72 4.89
N LEU A 104 12.48 3.50 4.61
CA LEU A 104 12.56 4.93 4.29
C LEU A 104 12.33 5.87 5.47
N ARG A 105 12.43 5.42 6.73
CA ARG A 105 12.16 6.20 7.97
C ARG A 105 12.99 7.50 8.16
N GLY A 106 13.70 8.02 7.15
CA GLY A 106 14.48 9.26 7.24
C GLY A 106 14.94 9.92 5.92
N CYS A 107 14.39 9.59 4.75
CA CYS A 107 14.84 10.14 3.44
C CYS A 107 13.81 11.05 2.77
N SER A 108 14.15 12.31 2.48
CA SER A 108 13.17 13.33 2.03
C SER A 108 12.64 13.14 0.60
N ARG A 109 13.40 12.59 -0.34
CA ARG A 109 13.01 12.52 -1.76
C ARG A 109 12.26 11.24 -2.10
N GLU A 110 12.73 10.10 -1.59
CA GLU A 110 12.13 8.77 -1.79
C GLU A 110 10.82 8.63 -1.00
N CYS A 111 10.65 9.36 0.12
CA CYS A 111 9.37 9.43 0.84
C CYS A 111 8.25 9.99 -0.03
N LEU A 112 8.47 11.07 -0.79
CA LEU A 112 7.44 11.62 -1.68
C LEU A 112 6.97 10.62 -2.75
N GLN A 113 7.90 9.83 -3.29
CA GLN A 113 7.57 8.79 -4.26
C GLN A 113 6.75 7.68 -3.60
N LEU A 114 7.10 7.30 -2.38
CA LEU A 114 6.36 6.32 -1.58
C LEU A 114 4.95 6.83 -1.25
N ASP A 115 4.79 8.10 -0.89
CA ASP A 115 3.51 8.68 -0.49
C ASP A 115 2.53 8.75 -1.67
N ARG A 116 3.04 9.16 -2.84
CA ARG A 116 2.28 9.10 -4.08
C ARG A 116 1.85 7.67 -4.40
N LEU A 117 2.77 6.71 -4.24
CA LEU A 117 2.51 5.30 -4.53
C LEU A 117 1.51 4.68 -3.54
N LYS A 118 1.59 5.00 -2.24
CA LYS A 118 0.60 4.65 -1.22
C LYS A 118 -0.80 5.13 -1.60
N THR A 119 -0.91 6.40 -1.99
CA THR A 119 -2.19 7.00 -2.42
C THR A 119 -2.74 6.30 -3.66
N GLN A 120 -1.91 6.10 -4.67
CA GLN A 120 -2.30 5.39 -5.91
C GLN A 120 -2.75 3.95 -5.64
N LEU A 121 -2.04 3.25 -4.75
CA LEU A 121 -2.42 1.90 -4.34
C LEU A 121 -3.74 1.90 -3.57
N SER A 122 -3.94 2.86 -2.65
CA SER A 122 -5.18 3.01 -1.90
C SER A 122 -6.37 3.23 -2.82
N ASP A 123 -6.25 4.15 -3.77
CA ASP A 123 -7.30 4.42 -4.76
C ASP A 123 -7.63 3.18 -5.60
N ALA A 124 -6.61 2.43 -6.03
CA ALA A 124 -6.78 1.22 -6.83
C ALA A 124 -7.49 0.11 -6.04
N ILE A 125 -7.07 -0.12 -4.79
CA ILE A 125 -7.68 -1.12 -3.89
C ILE A 125 -9.12 -0.72 -3.55
N GLN A 126 -9.39 0.57 -3.31
CA GLN A 126 -10.74 1.03 -3.01
C GLN A 126 -11.70 0.82 -4.20
N ARG A 127 -11.27 1.14 -5.42
CA ARG A 127 -12.04 0.84 -6.64
C ARG A 127 -12.30 -0.65 -6.78
N TYR A 128 -11.27 -1.47 -6.55
CA TYR A 128 -11.40 -2.92 -6.57
C TYR A 128 -12.41 -3.44 -5.55
N GLY A 129 -12.36 -2.99 -4.30
CA GLY A 129 -13.31 -3.40 -3.27
C GLY A 129 -14.77 -3.03 -3.60
N VAL A 130 -15.01 -1.88 -4.24
CA VAL A 130 -16.33 -1.53 -4.77
C VAL A 130 -16.81 -2.54 -5.83
N VAL A 131 -15.93 -2.94 -6.75
CA VAL A 131 -16.27 -3.93 -7.78
C VAL A 131 -16.50 -5.32 -7.18
N GLN A 132 -15.66 -5.74 -6.23
CA GLN A 132 -15.78 -7.01 -5.52
C GLN A 132 -17.11 -7.11 -4.76
N LYS A 133 -17.54 -6.02 -4.09
CA LYS A 133 -18.86 -5.93 -3.47
C LYS A 133 -19.99 -6.10 -4.50
N LYS A 134 -19.94 -5.37 -5.62
CA LYS A 134 -20.95 -5.50 -6.69
C LYS A 134 -21.02 -6.92 -7.27
N ILE A 135 -19.88 -7.59 -7.39
CA ILE A 135 -19.82 -8.99 -7.81
C ILE A 135 -20.52 -9.89 -6.80
N ALA A 136 -20.24 -9.76 -5.50
CA ALA A 136 -20.89 -10.57 -4.46
C ALA A 136 -22.42 -10.39 -4.49
N GLU A 137 -22.87 -9.13 -4.56
CA GLU A 137 -24.29 -8.77 -4.64
C GLU A 137 -24.96 -9.37 -5.88
N LYS A 138 -24.35 -9.19 -7.06
CA LYS A 138 -24.92 -9.70 -8.32
C LYS A 138 -24.88 -11.23 -8.38
N SER A 139 -23.80 -11.86 -7.91
CA SER A 139 -23.67 -13.31 -7.84
C SER A 139 -24.73 -13.94 -6.93
N ARG A 140 -25.03 -13.28 -5.79
CA ARG A 140 -26.11 -13.69 -4.88
C ARG A 140 -27.50 -13.46 -5.46
N ALA A 141 -27.75 -12.32 -6.10
CA ALA A 141 -29.05 -12.02 -6.72
C ALA A 141 -29.43 -13.02 -7.84
N LEU A 142 -28.42 -13.57 -8.50
CA LEU A 142 -28.58 -14.53 -9.59
C LEU A 142 -28.62 -16.00 -9.10
N LEU A 143 -28.58 -16.28 -7.79
CA LEU A 143 -28.82 -17.63 -7.27
C LEU A 143 -30.30 -18.00 -7.50
N PRO A 144 -30.60 -19.21 -8.02
CA PRO A 144 -31.96 -19.71 -8.07
C PRO A 144 -32.56 -19.64 -6.66
N THR A 145 -33.69 -18.95 -6.51
CA THR A 145 -34.45 -19.01 -5.26
C THR A 145 -35.13 -20.37 -5.24
N ALA A 146 -34.39 -21.41 -4.85
CA ALA A 146 -34.94 -22.75 -4.65
C ALA A 146 -36.21 -22.63 -3.81
N GLN A 147 -37.28 -23.29 -4.25
CA GLN A 147 -38.62 -23.28 -3.65
C GLN A 147 -38.56 -23.10 -2.13
N ARG A 148 -38.83 -21.88 -1.67
CA ARG A 148 -38.97 -21.52 -0.26
C ARG A 148 -40.36 -21.96 0.21
N GLY A 149 -40.61 -23.25 0.13
CA GLY A 149 -41.81 -23.91 0.64
C GLY A 149 -41.74 -23.98 2.17
N GLY A 150 -42.28 -22.96 2.83
CA GLY A 150 -42.61 -23.01 4.26
C GLY A 150 -41.54 -22.43 5.18
N LYS A 151 -41.95 -21.40 5.93
CA LYS A 151 -41.26 -20.79 7.08
C LYS A 151 -39.93 -20.11 6.75
N GLN A 152 -40.02 -18.83 6.38
CA GLN A 152 -39.31 -17.72 7.02
C GLN A 152 -37.94 -18.06 7.64
N GLN A 153 -37.04 -18.66 6.86
CA GLN A 153 -35.64 -18.80 7.23
C GLN A 153 -34.91 -17.71 6.47
N GLN A 154 -34.64 -16.61 7.15
CA GLN A 154 -33.70 -15.59 6.71
C GLN A 154 -32.44 -16.35 6.26
N SER A 155 -32.07 -16.20 4.98
CA SER A 155 -30.76 -16.65 4.52
C SER A 155 -29.73 -16.03 5.47
N PRO A 156 -28.73 -16.77 5.98
CA PRO A 156 -27.69 -16.19 6.79
C PRO A 156 -27.17 -14.98 6.03
N ARG A 157 -27.35 -13.78 6.60
CA ARG A 157 -26.75 -12.59 5.99
C ARG A 157 -25.26 -12.90 5.90
N GLY A 158 -24.69 -12.70 4.71
CA GLY A 158 -23.27 -12.92 4.52
C GLY A 158 -22.46 -12.14 5.57
N PRO A 159 -21.29 -12.62 6.00
CA PRO A 159 -20.49 -12.00 7.07
C PRO A 159 -20.30 -10.48 6.90
N PHE A 160 -20.21 -10.01 5.65
CA PHE A 160 -20.09 -8.59 5.30
C PHE A 160 -21.39 -7.78 5.50
N ALA A 161 -22.55 -8.39 5.29
CA ALA A 161 -23.86 -7.76 5.47
C ALA A 161 -24.23 -7.55 6.96
N GLU A 162 -23.59 -8.31 7.86
CA GLU A 162 -23.80 -8.20 9.31
C GLU A 162 -22.92 -7.14 9.99
N LEU A 163 -21.89 -6.61 9.30
CA LEU A 163 -21.06 -5.56 9.87
C LEU A 163 -21.87 -4.26 10.11
N PRO A 164 -21.60 -3.52 11.20
CA PRO A 164 -22.12 -2.18 11.40
C PRO A 164 -21.70 -1.25 10.25
N ASP A 165 -22.56 -0.30 9.88
CA ASP A 165 -22.34 0.54 8.71
C ASP A 165 -21.07 1.41 8.81
N ASP A 166 -20.65 1.75 10.02
CA ASP A 166 -19.38 2.46 10.29
C ASP A 166 -18.13 1.64 9.91
N GLU A 167 -18.25 0.32 9.76
CA GLU A 167 -17.16 -0.56 9.32
C GLU A 167 -17.17 -0.82 7.82
N LYS A 168 -18.24 -0.45 7.10
CA LYS A 168 -18.40 -0.65 5.66
C LYS A 168 -17.86 0.55 4.89
N ILE A 169 -16.60 0.49 4.46
CA ILE A 169 -15.96 1.55 3.67
C ILE A 169 -16.67 1.77 2.32
N PHE A 170 -17.30 0.72 1.78
CA PHE A 170 -17.95 0.74 0.46
C PHE A 170 -19.43 1.14 0.53
N ASN A 171 -19.81 1.97 1.50
CA ASN A 171 -21.21 2.35 1.71
C ASN A 171 -21.65 3.45 0.73
N GLY A 172 -22.06 3.01 -0.46
CA GLY A 172 -22.65 3.84 -1.50
C GLY A 172 -23.57 3.01 -2.36
N GLY A 173 -24.66 2.48 -1.78
CA GLY A 173 -25.64 1.72 -2.54
C GLY A 173 -26.54 0.78 -1.74
N ASP A 174 -27.17 1.24 -0.66
CA ASP A 174 -28.30 0.51 -0.03
C ASP A 174 -29.61 0.67 -0.84
N GLY A 175 -29.50 0.66 -2.17
CA GLY A 175 -30.63 0.80 -3.08
C GLY A 175 -30.98 -0.55 -3.73
N MET A 176 -32.19 -1.03 -3.43
CA MET A 176 -32.89 -2.15 -4.08
C MET A 176 -32.54 -3.58 -3.59
N TRP A 177 -32.73 -3.82 -2.29
CA TRP A 177 -33.13 -5.15 -1.79
C TRP A 177 -34.65 -5.31 -1.85
N GLN A 178 -35.25 -5.19 -3.03
CA GLN A 178 -36.64 -5.56 -3.27
C GLN A 178 -36.87 -5.70 -4.78
N GLY A 179 -36.87 -6.94 -5.24
CA GLY A 179 -37.06 -7.30 -6.64
C GLY A 179 -37.51 -8.74 -6.72
N GLN A 180 -38.71 -8.97 -6.21
CA GLN A 180 -39.48 -10.19 -6.33
C GLN A 180 -39.70 -10.52 -7.82
N GLU A 181 -39.17 -11.65 -8.28
CA GLU A 181 -39.78 -12.39 -9.38
C GLU A 181 -39.80 -13.87 -9.00
N GLN A 182 -40.91 -14.28 -8.37
CA GLN A 182 -41.26 -15.68 -8.26
C GLN A 182 -41.69 -16.16 -9.65
N ALA A 183 -40.72 -16.45 -10.50
CA ALA A 183 -40.95 -17.32 -11.64
C ALA A 183 -40.99 -18.76 -11.10
N LEU A 184 -42.06 -19.49 -11.42
CA LEU A 184 -42.16 -20.93 -11.20
C LEU A 184 -41.01 -21.59 -11.96
N LEU A 185 -39.94 -21.96 -11.23
CA LEU A 185 -38.82 -22.67 -11.82
C LEU A 185 -39.16 -24.16 -11.98
N PRO A 186 -38.63 -24.82 -13.03
CA PRO A 186 -38.72 -26.27 -13.21
C PRO A 186 -38.16 -27.02 -12.00
N GLU A 187 -38.51 -28.31 -11.89
CA GLU A 187 -37.96 -29.25 -10.92
C GLU A 187 -36.41 -29.21 -10.97
N ILE A 188 -35.80 -28.65 -9.93
CA ILE A 188 -34.35 -28.49 -9.80
C ILE A 188 -33.75 -29.90 -9.72
N THR A 189 -32.82 -30.23 -10.61
CA THR A 189 -32.16 -31.54 -10.60
C THR A 189 -31.10 -31.61 -9.49
N GLU A 190 -30.66 -32.82 -9.12
CA GLU A 190 -29.58 -33.00 -8.12
C GLU A 190 -28.26 -32.35 -8.58
N GLU A 191 -27.98 -32.34 -9.88
CA GLU A 191 -26.82 -31.65 -10.48
C GLU A 191 -26.92 -30.12 -10.34
N ASP A 192 -28.13 -29.57 -10.51
CA ASP A 192 -28.39 -28.14 -10.28
C ASP A 192 -28.18 -27.75 -8.81
N LEU A 193 -28.49 -28.65 -7.86
CA LEU A 193 -28.27 -28.40 -6.43
C LEU A 193 -26.78 -28.31 -6.08
N GLU A 194 -25.92 -29.19 -6.63
CA GLU A 194 -24.48 -29.08 -6.39
C GLU A 194 -23.89 -27.82 -7.05
N ALA A 195 -24.35 -27.46 -8.25
CA ALA A 195 -23.95 -26.21 -8.90
C ALA A 195 -24.36 -24.97 -8.08
N ILE A 196 -25.55 -25.00 -7.46
CA ILE A 196 -25.99 -23.96 -6.52
C ILE A 196 -25.09 -23.92 -5.29
N ARG A 197 -24.77 -25.08 -4.69
CA ARG A 197 -23.93 -25.17 -3.49
C ARG A 197 -22.52 -24.60 -3.73
N LEU A 198 -21.86 -25.00 -4.82
CA LEU A 198 -20.54 -24.48 -5.20
C LEU A 198 -20.56 -22.97 -5.41
N ARG A 199 -21.67 -22.45 -5.94
CA ARG A 199 -21.83 -21.02 -6.15
C ARG A 199 -22.05 -20.24 -4.85
N GLU A 200 -22.81 -20.79 -3.91
CA GLU A 200 -22.95 -20.22 -2.57
C GLU A 200 -21.59 -20.17 -1.85
N GLU A 201 -20.80 -21.23 -1.95
CA GLU A 201 -19.44 -21.30 -1.39
C GLU A 201 -18.52 -20.23 -2.00
N ALA A 202 -18.55 -20.05 -3.32
CA ALA A 202 -17.78 -19.00 -3.99
C ALA A 202 -18.21 -17.59 -3.55
N ILE A 203 -19.51 -17.36 -3.32
CA ILE A 203 -20.00 -16.07 -2.82
C ILE A 203 -19.48 -15.80 -1.40
N LEU A 204 -19.51 -16.80 -0.53
CA LEU A 204 -18.97 -16.67 0.83
C LEU A 204 -17.47 -16.36 0.81
N GLN A 205 -16.72 -16.98 -0.11
CA GLN A 205 -15.30 -16.66 -0.28
C GLN A 205 -15.10 -15.19 -0.70
N ILE A 206 -15.88 -14.70 -1.68
CA ILE A 206 -15.80 -13.29 -2.12
C ILE A 206 -16.12 -12.33 -0.96
N GLU A 207 -17.09 -12.67 -0.11
CA GLU A 207 -17.44 -11.88 1.07
C GLU A 207 -16.34 -11.90 2.14
N SER A 208 -15.68 -13.03 2.36
CA SER A 208 -14.49 -13.11 3.23
C SER A 208 -13.36 -12.24 2.70
N ASP A 209 -13.02 -12.39 1.42
CA ASP A 209 -11.96 -11.62 0.78
C ASP A 209 -12.25 -10.10 0.82
N LEU A 210 -13.53 -9.70 0.79
CA LEU A 210 -13.94 -8.30 0.90
C LEU A 210 -13.65 -7.71 2.29
N LEU A 211 -13.72 -8.54 3.34
CA LEU A 211 -13.33 -8.14 4.70
C LEU A 211 -11.82 -7.91 4.78
N ASP A 212 -11.02 -8.79 4.17
CA ASP A 212 -9.56 -8.66 4.14
C ASP A 212 -9.15 -7.39 3.39
N VAL A 213 -9.77 -7.10 2.24
CA VAL A 213 -9.53 -5.86 1.48
C VAL A 213 -9.94 -4.63 2.29
N ASN A 214 -11.06 -4.68 3.01
CA ASN A 214 -11.49 -3.58 3.89
C ASN A 214 -10.45 -3.31 4.98
N GLN A 215 -9.92 -4.36 5.63
CA GLN A 215 -8.86 -4.21 6.62
C GLN A 215 -7.58 -3.61 6.01
N ILE A 216 -7.19 -4.05 4.81
CA ILE A 216 -6.04 -3.48 4.08
C ILE A 216 -6.23 -1.99 3.79
N ILE A 217 -7.44 -1.55 3.41
CA ILE A 217 -7.72 -0.14 3.18
C ILE A 217 -7.61 0.67 4.48
N LYS A 218 -8.10 0.14 5.61
CA LYS A 218 -7.96 0.80 6.93
C LYS A 218 -6.49 0.95 7.30
N ASP A 219 -5.72 -0.13 7.17
CA ASP A 219 -4.27 -0.11 7.40
C ASP A 219 -3.58 0.93 6.52
N LEU A 220 -3.90 0.97 5.22
CA LEU A 220 -3.28 1.90 4.28
C LEU A 220 -3.69 3.35 4.53
N ALA A 221 -4.96 3.61 4.88
CA ALA A 221 -5.44 4.93 5.28
C ALA A 221 -4.72 5.45 6.53
N SER A 222 -4.44 4.58 7.50
CA SER A 222 -3.63 4.96 8.67
C SER A 222 -2.19 5.34 8.28
N MET A 223 -1.56 4.55 7.40
CA MET A 223 -0.20 4.82 6.90
C MET A 223 -0.10 6.10 6.05
N VAL A 224 -1.19 6.53 5.41
CA VAL A 224 -1.27 7.79 4.65
C VAL A 224 -1.56 8.98 5.57
N SER A 225 -2.43 8.81 6.58
CA SER A 225 -2.84 9.88 7.50
C SER A 225 -1.72 10.32 8.43
N GLU A 226 -0.85 9.39 8.86
CA GLU A 226 0.33 9.70 9.69
C GLU A 226 1.37 10.61 9.01
N GLN A 227 1.24 10.87 7.70
CA GLN A 227 2.18 11.67 6.91
C GLN A 227 1.70 13.11 6.64
N GLY A 228 0.50 13.49 7.07
CA GLY A 228 -0.04 14.85 6.89
C GLY A 228 0.87 15.96 7.43
N ASP A 229 1.61 15.68 8.51
CA ASP A 229 2.55 16.64 9.12
C ASP A 229 3.91 16.73 8.39
N ALA A 230 4.28 15.71 7.60
CA ALA A 230 5.57 15.68 6.90
C ALA A 230 5.55 16.46 5.56
N ILE A 231 4.38 16.57 4.93
CA ILE A 231 4.20 17.34 3.68
C ILE A 231 4.37 18.85 3.92
N GLU A 232 3.95 19.36 5.09
CA GLU A 232 4.21 20.75 5.50
C GLU A 232 5.72 21.06 5.59
N SER A 233 6.53 20.09 6.01
CA SER A 233 8.00 20.24 6.06
C SER A 233 8.65 20.31 4.67
N ILE A 234 7.99 19.81 3.64
CA ILE A 234 8.51 19.78 2.26
C ILE A 234 8.13 21.06 1.53
N GLU A 235 6.91 21.57 1.75
CA GLU A 235 6.56 22.93 1.32
C GLU A 235 7.55 23.93 1.95
N ALA A 236 7.83 23.79 3.24
CA ALA A 236 8.86 24.58 3.92
C ALA A 236 10.29 24.38 3.34
N SER A 237 10.66 23.15 2.94
CA SER A 237 11.98 22.86 2.35
C SER A 237 12.11 23.37 0.91
N LEU A 238 11.02 23.32 0.12
CA LEU A 238 10.95 23.86 -1.24
C LEU A 238 10.97 25.38 -1.21
N GLU A 239 10.23 25.99 -0.29
CA GLU A 239 10.24 27.43 -0.01
C GLU A 239 11.65 27.89 0.39
N ALA A 240 12.31 27.15 1.28
CA ALA A 240 13.70 27.42 1.68
C ALA A 240 14.66 27.29 0.49
N ALA A 241 14.57 26.23 -0.31
CA ALA A 241 15.40 26.04 -1.49
C ALA A 241 15.18 27.14 -2.54
N SER A 242 13.93 27.54 -2.77
CA SER A 242 13.57 28.66 -3.64
C SER A 242 14.20 29.97 -3.14
N SER A 243 14.02 30.30 -1.86
CA SER A 243 14.63 31.46 -1.21
C SER A 243 16.16 31.47 -1.32
N HIS A 244 16.82 30.32 -1.11
CA HIS A 244 18.26 30.20 -1.27
C HIS A 244 18.73 30.42 -2.71
N THR A 245 18.00 29.93 -3.70
CA THR A 245 18.33 30.17 -5.12
C THR A 245 18.14 31.64 -5.51
N GLU A 246 17.12 32.29 -4.97
CA GLU A 246 16.84 33.70 -5.22
C GLU A 246 17.94 34.58 -4.58
N ALA A 247 18.30 34.31 -3.32
CA ALA A 247 19.42 34.97 -2.65
C ALA A 247 20.76 34.76 -3.39
N ALA A 248 21.02 33.54 -3.88
CA ALA A 248 22.21 33.26 -4.68
C ALA A 248 22.21 34.04 -6.01
N SER A 249 21.05 34.16 -6.66
CA SER A 249 20.87 34.95 -7.88
C SER A 249 21.15 36.44 -7.62
N GLU A 250 20.65 37.00 -6.52
CA GLU A 250 20.93 38.38 -6.12
C GLU A 250 22.41 38.63 -5.86
N LEU A 251 23.09 37.71 -5.15
CA LEU A 251 24.53 37.79 -4.90
C LEU A 251 25.33 37.75 -6.21
N LEU A 252 24.96 36.87 -7.15
CA LEU A 252 25.59 36.80 -8.48
C LEU A 252 25.34 38.07 -9.29
N ALA A 253 24.13 38.62 -9.26
CA ALA A 253 23.79 39.88 -9.90
C ALA A 253 24.57 41.05 -9.29
N GLY A 254 24.70 41.10 -7.96
CA GLY A 254 25.49 42.07 -7.22
C GLY A 254 26.98 41.98 -7.57
N ALA A 255 27.54 40.77 -7.63
CA ALA A 255 28.92 40.51 -8.03
C ALA A 255 29.19 40.94 -9.48
N SER A 256 28.28 40.62 -10.40
CA SER A 256 28.35 41.03 -11.82
C SER A 256 28.35 42.56 -11.98
N ARG A 257 27.47 43.27 -11.24
CA ARG A 257 27.46 44.74 -11.21
C ARG A 257 28.78 45.30 -10.68
N HIS A 258 29.30 44.76 -9.57
CA HIS A 258 30.59 45.17 -9.02
C HIS A 258 31.75 44.91 -9.98
N GLN A 259 31.75 43.79 -10.69
CA GLN A 259 32.78 43.47 -11.69
C GLN A 259 32.74 44.44 -12.87
N ARG A 260 31.53 44.77 -13.38
CA ARG A 260 31.35 45.80 -14.42
C ARG A 260 31.85 47.17 -13.96
N THR A 261 31.49 47.59 -12.75
CA THR A 261 31.93 48.88 -12.20
C THR A 261 33.45 48.92 -12.01
N ARG A 262 34.08 47.82 -11.59
CA ARG A 262 35.55 47.72 -11.51
C ARG A 262 36.23 47.79 -12.88
N ARG A 263 35.64 47.20 -13.92
CA ARG A 263 36.16 47.27 -15.30
C ARG A 263 35.98 48.64 -15.96
N MET A 264 34.94 49.38 -15.56
CA MET A 264 34.67 50.74 -16.05
C MET A 264 35.40 51.83 -15.25
N ARG A 265 36.04 51.49 -14.13
CA ARG A 265 36.79 52.45 -13.33
C ARG A 265 38.18 52.64 -13.97
N PRO A 266 38.54 53.85 -14.44
CA PRO A 266 39.85 54.10 -15.01
C PRO A 266 40.93 53.89 -13.93
N PRO A 267 42.14 53.45 -14.29
CA PRO A 267 43.24 53.32 -13.33
C PRO A 267 43.45 54.68 -12.67
N ALA A 268 43.43 54.70 -11.34
CA ALA A 268 43.75 55.91 -10.58
C ALA A 268 45.14 56.36 -11.01
N ALA A 269 45.22 57.54 -11.63
CA ALA A 269 46.49 58.18 -11.88
C ALA A 269 47.16 58.40 -10.52
N CYS A 270 48.24 57.66 -10.27
CA CYS A 270 49.14 57.96 -9.16
C CYS A 270 49.76 59.33 -9.42
N GLY A 271 49.11 60.38 -8.94
CA GLY A 271 49.70 61.69 -8.79
C GLY A 271 50.70 61.63 -7.65
N TYR A 272 51.98 61.60 -7.98
CA TYR A 272 53.04 61.92 -7.04
C TYR A 272 52.93 63.41 -6.67
N PRO A 273 52.94 63.79 -5.38
CA PRO A 273 53.06 65.18 -4.99
C PRO A 273 54.54 65.58 -4.99
N CYS A 274 54.82 66.69 -5.70
CA CYS A 274 56.00 67.56 -5.68
C CYS A 274 57.37 66.94 -5.99
#